data_AF-A0A0B6ZFP6-F1
#
_entry.id   AF-A0A0B6ZFP6-F1
#
_cell.length_a   1.000
_cell.length_b   1.000
_cell.length_c   1.000
_cell.angle_alpha   90.00
_cell.angle_beta   90.00
_cell.angle_gamma   90.00
#
_symmetry.space_group_name_H-M   'P 1'
#
loop_
_entity.id
_entity.type
_entity.pdbx_description
1 polymer ?
#
loop_
_entity_poly.entity_id
_entity_poly.type
_entity_poly.pdbx_seq_one_letter_code
_entity_poly.pdbx_strand_id
1 'polypeptide(L)'
;FQHLFTNGGLFQIYHFKLCFKKTFAKEFEQKHDSDMNSTQTCGLKVPVGHIIVNSRWQGSDLVSALKVSLPVHFETSTSVIDFHPSCNTGAIYISEADVVEGISFKRRAARLRKANSVRGIVIVEKTDITLQYFYNVQKFCVSDLGLNVIPVTDQKEAAGFLIQMVYVESRLESNPFLKPFHALSTDVSIMKTLTTCPGVGETKALALLEKLPSLELLCKATQEELSAVVGKASASKLYDFFHRVT
;
A
#
# COMPACT_ATOMS: atom_id res chain seq x y z
N PHE A 1 -20.35 -12.03 -13.65
CA PHE A 1 -19.54 -12.97 -14.46
C PHE A 1 -18.66 -13.77 -13.52
N GLN A 2 -19.10 -14.98 -13.20
CA GLN A 2 -18.73 -15.72 -11.99
C GLN A 2 -18.18 -17.12 -12.31
N HIS A 3 -17.47 -17.26 -13.43
CA HIS A 3 -16.79 -18.50 -13.79
C HIS A 3 -15.48 -18.14 -14.49
N LEU A 4 -14.37 -18.10 -13.75
CA LEU A 4 -12.98 -18.22 -14.22
C LEU A 4 -12.00 -18.06 -13.05
N PHE A 5 -12.17 -18.83 -11.96
CA PHE A 5 -11.14 -18.91 -10.92
C PHE A 5 -11.12 -20.32 -10.32
N THR A 6 -10.54 -21.28 -11.04
CA THR A 6 -10.15 -22.57 -10.47
C THR A 6 -8.68 -22.52 -10.07
N ASN A 7 -8.49 -22.59 -8.74
CA ASN A 7 -7.41 -23.26 -8.00
C ASN A 7 -5.96 -22.96 -8.40
N GLY A 8 -5.37 -21.99 -7.69
CA GLY A 8 -3.92 -21.79 -7.62
C GLY A 8 -3.50 -20.36 -7.23
N GLY A 9 -4.29 -19.35 -7.60
CA GLY A 9 -3.88 -17.94 -7.53
C GLY A 9 -4.23 -17.16 -6.25
N LEU A 10 -5.00 -17.73 -5.31
CA LEU A 10 -5.46 -16.95 -4.14
C LEU A 10 -4.31 -16.56 -3.20
N PHE A 11 -3.29 -17.41 -3.04
CA PHE A 11 -2.20 -17.13 -2.08
C PHE A 11 -1.30 -15.95 -2.51
N GLN A 12 -1.14 -15.72 -3.82
CA GLN A 12 -0.34 -14.60 -4.32
C GLN A 12 -1.06 -13.25 -4.21
N ILE A 13 -2.38 -13.23 -4.38
CA ILE A 13 -3.18 -11.99 -4.27
C ILE A 13 -3.22 -11.49 -2.80
N TYR A 14 -3.26 -12.40 -1.82
CA TYR A 14 -3.24 -12.00 -0.40
C TYR A 14 -1.87 -11.47 0.04
N HIS A 15 -0.77 -12.06 -0.44
CA HIS A 15 0.57 -11.54 -0.16
C HIS A 15 0.82 -10.18 -0.84
N PHE A 16 0.23 -9.97 -2.02
CA PHE A 16 0.23 -8.69 -2.73
C PHE A 16 -0.50 -7.58 -1.93
N LYS A 17 -1.59 -7.92 -1.24
CA LYS A 17 -2.33 -7.00 -0.34
C LYS A 17 -1.52 -6.57 0.90
N LEU A 18 -0.60 -7.41 1.39
CA LEU A 18 0.19 -7.12 2.60
C LEU A 18 1.44 -6.28 2.32
N CYS A 19 2.15 -6.51 1.22
CA CYS A 19 3.30 -5.67 0.85
C CYS A 19 2.88 -4.23 0.50
N PHE A 20 1.67 -4.04 -0.05
CA PHE A 20 1.12 -2.71 -0.35
C PHE A 20 0.94 -1.82 0.90
N LYS A 21 0.77 -2.42 2.09
CA LYS A 21 0.48 -1.71 3.35
C LYS A 21 1.69 -1.02 3.99
N LYS A 22 2.89 -1.58 3.89
CA LYS A 22 4.05 -1.08 4.67
C LYS A 22 4.78 0.09 4.02
N THR A 23 4.82 0.14 2.68
CA THR A 23 5.51 1.22 1.96
C THR A 23 4.66 2.49 1.91
N PHE A 24 3.34 2.37 1.79
CA PHE A 24 2.43 3.52 1.65
C PHE A 24 2.24 4.36 2.92
N ALA A 25 2.24 3.73 4.10
CA ALA A 25 1.95 4.45 5.35
C ALA A 25 3.07 5.43 5.75
N LYS A 26 4.33 5.09 5.48
CA LYS A 26 5.48 5.96 5.81
C LYS A 26 5.61 7.16 4.87
N GLU A 27 5.14 7.05 3.62
CA GLU A 27 5.27 8.12 2.63
C GLU A 27 4.21 9.22 2.78
N PHE A 28 3.10 8.95 3.46
CA PHE A 28 1.99 9.89 3.62
C PHE A 28 2.12 10.81 4.85
N GLU A 29 2.71 10.34 5.96
CA GLU A 29 2.85 11.15 7.19
C GLU A 29 3.98 12.20 7.10
N GLN A 30 4.99 12.02 6.23
CA GLN A 30 6.10 12.97 6.11
C GLN A 30 5.85 14.13 5.13
N LYS A 31 4.75 14.13 4.36
CA LYS A 31 4.57 15.08 3.24
C LYS A 31 3.53 16.18 3.48
N HIS A 32 2.95 16.28 4.69
CA HIS A 32 1.84 17.21 4.95
C HIS A 32 2.28 18.60 5.48
N ASP A 33 3.54 18.79 5.91
CA ASP A 33 3.93 20.05 6.61
C ASP A 33 5.06 20.87 5.96
N SER A 34 5.47 20.59 4.72
CA SER A 34 6.41 21.47 4.03
C SER A 34 6.30 21.38 2.51
N ASP A 35 6.18 22.56 1.90
CA ASP A 35 6.35 22.86 0.47
C ASP A 35 5.07 22.98 -0.38
N MET A 36 4.29 24.01 -0.03
CA MET A 36 3.57 24.84 -1.01
C MET A 36 4.57 25.70 -1.81
N ASN A 37 5.38 25.09 -2.68
CA ASN A 37 5.88 25.67 -3.95
C ASN A 37 6.93 24.74 -4.57
N SER A 38 6.83 24.53 -5.88
CA SER A 38 7.73 23.76 -6.77
C SER A 38 7.49 22.25 -6.93
N THR A 39 6.24 21.85 -7.18
CA THR A 39 6.00 20.60 -7.92
C THR A 39 6.31 20.84 -9.39
N GLN A 40 7.56 20.60 -9.79
CA GLN A 40 7.94 20.47 -11.18
C GLN A 40 7.31 19.17 -11.73
N THR A 41 6.07 19.28 -12.19
CA THR A 41 5.31 18.18 -12.77
C THR A 41 5.87 17.86 -14.15
N CYS A 42 5.96 16.56 -14.47
CA CYS A 42 6.16 16.13 -15.84
C CYS A 42 5.06 16.76 -16.70
N GLY A 43 5.42 17.53 -17.75
CA GLY A 43 4.49 18.32 -18.57
C GLY A 43 3.47 17.49 -19.39
N LEU A 44 3.33 16.20 -19.12
CA LEU A 44 2.43 15.28 -19.80
C LEU A 44 1.06 15.28 -19.13
N LYS A 45 0.06 15.79 -19.86
CA LYS A 45 -1.34 15.73 -19.45
C LYS A 45 -1.97 14.44 -19.99
N VAL A 46 -2.16 13.46 -19.10
CA VAL A 46 -2.88 12.22 -19.41
C VAL A 46 -4.38 12.44 -19.18
N PRO A 47 -5.25 12.29 -20.20
CA PRO A 47 -6.69 12.36 -20.00
C PRO A 47 -7.19 11.22 -19.09
N VAL A 48 -8.24 11.47 -18.31
CA VAL A 48 -8.81 10.46 -17.41
C VAL A 48 -9.31 9.26 -18.21
N GLY A 49 -8.98 8.06 -17.75
CA GLY A 49 -9.37 6.81 -18.42
C GLY A 49 -8.59 6.50 -19.71
N HIS A 50 -7.54 7.27 -20.01
CA HIS A 50 -6.66 7.05 -21.16
C HIS A 50 -5.27 6.62 -20.69
N ILE A 51 -4.51 6.02 -21.58
CA ILE A 51 -3.11 5.66 -21.32
C ILE A 51 -2.21 6.28 -22.40
N ILE A 52 -1.13 6.92 -21.97
CA ILE A 52 -0.06 7.34 -22.88
C ILE A 52 1.00 6.24 -22.90
N VAL A 53 1.46 5.88 -24.09
CA VAL A 53 2.37 4.77 -24.35
C VAL A 53 3.51 5.27 -25.21
N ASN A 54 4.74 4.86 -24.88
CA ASN A 54 5.89 5.19 -25.71
C ASN A 54 5.75 4.59 -27.11
N SER A 55 6.02 5.38 -28.16
CA SER A 55 5.88 4.98 -29.57
C SER A 55 6.65 3.69 -29.92
N ARG A 56 7.68 3.31 -29.16
CA ARG A 56 8.39 2.02 -29.33
C ARG A 56 7.51 0.78 -29.17
N TRP A 57 6.38 0.90 -28.48
CA TRP A 57 5.43 -0.20 -28.24
C TRP A 57 4.34 -0.28 -29.30
N GLN A 58 4.37 0.59 -30.31
CA GLN A 58 3.40 0.57 -31.39
C GLN A 58 3.47 -0.76 -32.16
N GLY A 59 2.32 -1.42 -32.31
CA GLY A 59 2.22 -2.71 -32.99
C GLY A 59 2.54 -3.93 -32.13
N SER A 60 2.85 -3.75 -30.84
CA SER A 60 3.02 -4.87 -29.91
C SER A 60 1.69 -5.54 -29.56
N ASP A 61 1.76 -6.81 -29.13
CA ASP A 61 0.61 -7.56 -28.63
C ASP A 61 0.04 -6.92 -27.36
N LEU A 62 0.90 -6.38 -26.49
CA LEU A 62 0.51 -5.61 -25.32
C LEU A 62 -0.39 -4.42 -25.68
N VAL A 63 0.02 -3.60 -26.65
CA VAL A 63 -0.77 -2.43 -27.07
C VAL A 63 -2.05 -2.83 -27.80
N SER A 64 -2.00 -3.93 -28.56
CA SER A 64 -3.20 -4.48 -29.19
C SER A 64 -4.24 -4.91 -28.14
N ALA A 65 -3.79 -5.55 -27.05
CA ALA A 65 -4.65 -5.90 -25.91
C ALA A 65 -5.17 -4.66 -25.16
N LEU A 66 -4.35 -3.62 -24.97
CA LEU A 66 -4.79 -2.37 -24.35
C LEU A 66 -5.91 -1.67 -25.12
N LYS A 67 -5.77 -1.61 -26.46
CA LYS A 67 -6.73 -0.94 -27.35
C LYS A 67 -8.13 -1.58 -27.35
N VAL A 68 -8.26 -2.82 -26.89
CA VAL A 68 -9.56 -3.49 -26.76
C VAL A 68 -10.41 -2.83 -25.68
N SER A 69 -9.80 -2.31 -24.62
CA SER A 69 -10.53 -1.81 -23.44
C SER A 69 -10.33 -0.33 -23.16
N LEU A 70 -9.24 0.28 -23.64
CA LEU A 70 -8.88 1.66 -23.34
C LEU A 70 -8.40 2.43 -24.58
N PRO A 71 -8.66 3.75 -24.66
CA PRO A 71 -8.03 4.59 -25.66
C PRO A 71 -6.53 4.78 -25.35
N VAL A 72 -5.69 4.55 -26.36
CA VAL A 72 -4.22 4.59 -26.25
C VAL A 72 -3.67 5.76 -27.06
N HIS A 73 -2.89 6.63 -26.42
CA HIS A 73 -2.13 7.69 -27.09
C HIS A 73 -0.65 7.34 -27.16
N PHE A 74 0.01 7.67 -28.26
CA PHE A 74 1.43 7.43 -28.41
C PHE A 74 2.23 8.70 -28.17
N GLU A 75 3.35 8.55 -27.47
CA GLU A 75 4.30 9.61 -27.21
C GLU A 75 5.68 9.23 -27.76
N THR A 76 6.23 10.11 -28.60
CA THR A 76 7.53 9.92 -29.27
C THR A 76 8.71 10.45 -28.44
N SER A 77 8.47 10.85 -27.18
CA SER A 77 9.54 11.36 -26.34
C SER A 77 10.53 10.25 -25.99
N THR A 78 11.81 10.61 -25.87
CA THR A 78 12.87 9.70 -25.38
C THR A 78 12.81 9.55 -23.86
N SER A 79 11.60 9.41 -23.31
CA SER A 79 11.41 9.14 -21.88
C SER A 79 11.81 7.71 -21.54
N VAL A 80 12.22 7.48 -20.30
CA VAL A 80 12.59 6.14 -19.81
C VAL A 80 11.36 5.27 -19.55
N ILE A 81 10.19 5.92 -19.44
CA ILE A 81 8.90 5.34 -19.08
C ILE A 81 8.24 4.79 -20.34
N ASP A 82 7.73 3.57 -20.26
CA ASP A 82 7.05 2.92 -21.38
C ASP A 82 5.56 3.24 -21.39
N PHE A 83 4.94 3.35 -20.20
CA PHE A 83 3.50 3.53 -20.04
C PHE A 83 3.20 4.57 -18.97
N HIS A 84 2.22 5.43 -19.24
CA HIS A 84 1.70 6.45 -18.33
C HIS A 84 0.20 6.24 -18.13
N PRO A 85 -0.18 5.47 -17.09
CA PRO A 85 -1.59 5.27 -16.71
C PRO A 85 -2.27 6.55 -16.19
N SER A 86 -1.49 7.46 -15.59
CA SER A 86 -1.97 8.74 -15.07
C SER A 86 -0.83 9.77 -15.10
N CYS A 87 -1.12 11.05 -14.82
CA CYS A 87 -0.10 12.11 -14.79
C CYS A 87 0.95 11.94 -13.69
N ASN A 88 0.62 11.15 -12.65
CA ASN A 88 1.49 10.93 -11.49
C ASN A 88 2.01 9.49 -11.41
N THR A 89 1.71 8.64 -12.38
CA THR A 89 2.13 7.23 -12.38
C THR A 89 2.80 6.88 -13.70
N GLY A 90 3.95 6.21 -13.63
CA GLY A 90 4.70 5.75 -14.81
C GLY A 90 5.18 4.33 -14.61
N ALA A 91 5.05 3.50 -15.65
CA ALA A 91 5.48 2.12 -15.65
C ALA A 91 6.56 1.86 -16.70
N ILE A 92 7.58 1.10 -16.32
CA ILE A 92 8.55 0.50 -17.24
C ILE A 92 8.27 -0.98 -17.36
N TYR A 93 8.48 -1.53 -18.55
CA TYR A 93 8.37 -2.95 -18.83
C TYR A 93 9.74 -3.55 -19.09
N ILE A 94 10.03 -4.65 -18.42
CA ILE A 94 11.26 -5.43 -18.51
C ILE A 94 10.87 -6.79 -19.08
N SER A 95 11.32 -7.05 -20.30
CA SER A 95 11.10 -8.32 -20.97
C SER A 95 12.02 -9.41 -20.42
N GLU A 96 11.74 -10.66 -20.77
CA GLU A 96 12.59 -11.80 -20.45
C GLU A 96 14.03 -11.59 -20.91
N ALA A 97 14.25 -11.05 -22.11
CA ALA A 97 15.58 -10.75 -22.63
C ALA A 97 16.33 -9.74 -21.76
N ASP A 98 15.65 -8.67 -21.30
CA ASP A 98 16.25 -7.65 -20.43
C ASP A 98 16.60 -8.22 -19.04
N VAL A 99 15.80 -9.15 -18.52
CA VAL A 99 16.08 -9.84 -17.26
C VAL A 99 17.33 -10.70 -17.37
N VAL A 100 17.46 -11.47 -18.45
CA VAL A 100 18.60 -12.36 -18.70
C VAL A 100 19.89 -11.56 -18.96
N GLU A 101 19.80 -10.42 -19.66
CA GLU A 101 20.94 -9.51 -19.89
C GLU A 101 21.46 -8.88 -18.59
N GLY A 102 20.58 -8.58 -17.63
CA GLY A 102 20.94 -8.23 -16.26
C GLY A 102 21.40 -6.79 -16.00
N ILE A 103 21.84 -6.04 -17.02
CA ILE A 103 22.41 -4.69 -16.87
C ILE A 103 21.46 -3.60 -17.39
N SER A 104 20.83 -3.82 -18.54
CA SER A 104 19.98 -2.85 -19.24
C SER A 104 18.83 -2.36 -18.34
N PHE A 105 18.14 -3.28 -17.67
CA PHE A 105 17.02 -2.95 -16.80
C PHE A 105 17.44 -2.13 -15.57
N LYS A 106 18.63 -2.37 -15.00
CA LYS A 106 19.10 -1.66 -13.80
C LYS A 106 19.27 -0.17 -14.06
N ARG A 107 19.83 0.18 -15.21
CA ARG A 107 20.00 1.58 -15.64
C ARG A 107 18.65 2.26 -15.84
N ARG A 108 17.67 1.54 -16.41
CA ARG A 108 16.30 2.06 -16.63
C ARG A 108 15.57 2.28 -15.31
N ALA A 109 15.62 1.31 -14.40
CA ALA A 109 15.01 1.42 -13.07
C ALA A 109 15.65 2.54 -12.22
N ALA A 110 16.98 2.66 -12.22
CA ALA A 110 17.66 3.75 -11.52
C ALA A 110 17.29 5.13 -12.07
N ARG A 111 17.12 5.26 -13.40
CA ARG A 111 16.66 6.50 -14.04
C ARG A 111 15.21 6.82 -13.69
N LEU A 112 14.33 5.83 -13.65
CA LEU A 112 12.94 6.00 -13.21
C LEU A 112 12.89 6.57 -11.79
N ARG A 113 13.71 6.01 -10.88
CA ARG A 113 13.82 6.50 -9.50
C ARG A 113 14.40 7.92 -9.44
N LYS A 114 15.44 8.21 -10.23
CA LYS A 114 16.08 9.54 -10.28
C LYS A 114 15.15 10.62 -10.82
N ALA A 115 14.30 10.30 -11.79
CA ALA A 115 13.36 11.26 -12.37
C ALA A 115 12.40 11.80 -11.31
N ASN A 116 11.98 10.97 -10.34
CA ASN A 116 11.11 11.27 -9.18
C ASN A 116 9.87 12.13 -9.48
N SER A 117 9.50 12.25 -10.76
CA SER A 117 8.40 13.08 -11.25
C SER A 117 7.07 12.33 -11.25
N VAL A 118 7.12 11.00 -11.13
CA VAL A 118 5.97 10.09 -11.10
C VAL A 118 6.24 8.93 -10.15
N ARG A 119 5.17 8.32 -9.65
CA ARG A 119 5.19 7.03 -8.97
C ARG A 119 5.62 5.95 -9.97
N GLY A 120 6.85 5.47 -9.80
CA GLY A 120 7.47 4.49 -10.68
C GLY A 120 7.03 3.05 -10.37
N ILE A 121 6.59 2.34 -11.40
CA ILE A 121 6.21 0.92 -11.35
C ILE A 121 7.06 0.15 -12.37
N VAL A 122 7.49 -1.03 -12.00
CA VAL A 122 8.32 -1.91 -12.82
C VAL A 122 7.54 -3.18 -13.09
N ILE A 123 7.17 -3.43 -14.34
CA ILE A 123 6.50 -4.65 -14.78
C ILE A 123 7.59 -5.58 -15.33
N VAL A 124 7.64 -6.83 -14.85
CA VAL A 124 8.71 -7.78 -15.18
C VAL A 124 8.12 -9.10 -15.65
N GLU A 125 8.57 -9.60 -16.79
CA GLU A 125 8.23 -10.95 -17.25
C GLU A 125 8.87 -12.02 -16.35
N LYS A 126 8.01 -12.78 -15.69
CA LYS A 126 8.35 -13.91 -14.82
C LYS A 126 7.86 -15.21 -15.49
N THR A 127 8.72 -15.77 -16.32
CA THR A 127 8.57 -17.05 -17.00
C THR A 127 9.44 -18.10 -16.32
N ASP A 128 9.36 -19.36 -16.76
CA ASP A 128 10.22 -20.43 -16.24
C ASP A 128 11.71 -20.14 -16.45
N ILE A 129 12.06 -19.40 -17.53
CA ILE A 129 13.44 -19.03 -17.87
C ILE A 129 13.95 -17.92 -16.95
N THR A 130 13.12 -16.90 -16.69
CA THR A 130 13.51 -15.75 -15.86
C THR A 130 13.41 -16.01 -14.36
N LEU A 131 12.81 -17.12 -13.94
CA LEU A 131 12.55 -17.46 -12.54
C LEU A 131 13.79 -17.36 -11.65
N GLN A 132 14.94 -17.86 -12.14
CA GLN A 132 16.21 -17.82 -11.42
C GLN A 132 16.78 -16.40 -11.24
N TYR A 133 16.50 -15.50 -12.17
CA TYR A 133 17.00 -14.12 -12.16
C TYR A 133 16.07 -13.16 -11.42
N PHE A 134 14.78 -13.52 -11.32
CA PHE A 134 13.73 -12.66 -10.76
C PHE A 134 14.04 -12.20 -9.33
N TYR A 135 14.62 -13.04 -8.47
CA TYR A 135 15.00 -12.65 -7.11
C TYR A 135 15.96 -11.46 -7.10
N ASN A 136 16.95 -11.45 -7.98
CA ASN A 136 17.93 -10.37 -8.08
C ASN A 136 17.29 -9.07 -8.62
N VAL A 137 16.37 -9.20 -9.58
CA VAL A 137 15.59 -8.06 -10.08
C VAL A 137 14.73 -7.46 -8.97
N GLN A 138 14.01 -8.31 -8.22
CA GLN A 138 13.15 -7.88 -7.13
C GLN A 138 13.97 -7.21 -6.01
N LYS A 139 15.08 -7.83 -5.58
CA LYS A 139 15.96 -7.27 -4.55
C LYS A 139 16.46 -5.88 -4.96
N PHE A 140 16.96 -5.74 -6.18
CA PHE A 140 17.46 -4.46 -6.67
C PHE A 140 16.36 -3.40 -6.76
N CYS A 141 15.24 -3.71 -7.42
CA CYS A 141 14.19 -2.73 -7.64
C CYS A 141 13.42 -2.37 -6.36
N VAL A 142 13.10 -3.35 -5.51
CA VAL A 142 12.30 -3.12 -4.30
C VAL A 142 13.17 -2.70 -3.12
N SER A 143 14.24 -3.45 -2.82
CA SER A 143 15.07 -3.19 -1.63
C SER A 143 16.04 -2.03 -1.84
N ASP A 144 16.72 -1.97 -2.99
CA ASP A 144 17.76 -0.95 -3.22
C ASP A 144 17.17 0.37 -3.75
N LEU A 145 16.18 0.31 -4.66
CA LEU A 145 15.59 1.51 -5.27
C LEU A 145 14.26 1.97 -4.64
N GLY A 146 13.56 1.12 -3.89
CA GLY A 146 12.25 1.42 -3.34
C GLY A 146 11.14 1.54 -4.40
N LEU A 147 11.30 0.89 -5.55
CA LEU A 147 10.30 0.86 -6.62
C LEU A 147 9.33 -0.31 -6.44
N ASN A 148 8.12 -0.18 -6.99
CA ASN A 148 7.14 -1.26 -7.01
C ASN A 148 7.41 -2.20 -8.19
N VAL A 149 7.52 -3.51 -7.93
CA VAL A 149 7.75 -4.53 -8.95
C VAL A 149 6.52 -5.42 -9.08
N ILE A 150 6.03 -5.60 -10.30
CA ILE A 150 4.88 -6.43 -10.65
C ILE A 150 5.36 -7.56 -11.57
N PRO A 151 5.38 -8.82 -11.10
CA PRO A 151 5.64 -9.95 -11.96
C PRO A 151 4.42 -10.22 -12.85
N VAL A 152 4.66 -10.48 -14.13
CA VAL A 152 3.65 -10.90 -15.12
C VAL A 152 4.18 -12.07 -15.92
N THR A 153 3.31 -12.98 -16.35
CA THR A 153 3.69 -14.15 -17.16
C THR A 153 3.74 -13.85 -18.64
N ASP A 154 2.92 -12.91 -19.12
CA ASP A 154 2.78 -12.55 -20.53
C ASP A 154 2.38 -11.07 -20.68
N GLN A 155 2.58 -10.53 -21.89
CA GLN A 155 2.16 -9.19 -22.30
C GLN A 155 0.65 -8.96 -22.14
N LYS A 156 -0.19 -9.99 -22.30
CA LYS A 156 -1.64 -9.89 -22.08
C LYS A 156 -1.98 -9.64 -20.61
N GLU A 157 -1.27 -10.30 -19.69
CA GLU A 157 -1.44 -10.07 -18.25
C GLU A 157 -0.96 -8.66 -17.88
N ALA A 158 0.16 -8.21 -18.46
CA ALA A 158 0.64 -6.84 -18.31
C ALA A 158 -0.39 -5.81 -18.79
N ALA A 159 -1.02 -6.05 -19.94
CA ALA A 159 -2.09 -5.19 -20.45
C ALA A 159 -3.28 -5.16 -19.49
N GLY A 160 -3.73 -6.31 -18.99
CA GLY A 160 -4.81 -6.39 -17.98
C GLY A 160 -4.50 -5.62 -16.70
N PHE A 161 -3.25 -5.72 -16.21
CA PHE A 161 -2.79 -4.95 -15.06
C PHE A 161 -2.80 -3.43 -15.33
N LEU A 162 -2.29 -3.00 -16.48
CA LEU A 162 -2.30 -1.59 -16.89
C LEU A 162 -3.73 -1.06 -17.02
N ILE A 163 -4.65 -1.85 -17.59
CA ILE A 163 -6.06 -1.49 -17.70
C ILE A 163 -6.68 -1.24 -16.32
N GLN A 164 -6.46 -2.18 -15.40
CA GLN A 164 -6.96 -2.04 -14.04
C GLN A 164 -6.34 -0.85 -13.31
N MET A 165 -5.07 -0.55 -13.58
CA MET A 165 -4.40 0.59 -12.99
C MET A 165 -4.98 1.92 -13.49
N VAL A 166 -5.21 2.08 -14.80
CA VAL A 166 -5.91 3.24 -15.36
C VAL A 166 -7.29 3.38 -14.74
N TYR A 167 -8.01 2.26 -14.59
CA TYR A 167 -9.32 2.25 -13.96
C TYR A 167 -9.30 2.74 -12.51
N VAL A 168 -8.38 2.24 -11.69
CA VAL A 168 -8.23 2.64 -10.29
C VAL A 168 -7.80 4.10 -10.17
N GLU A 169 -6.87 4.56 -11.00
CA GLU A 169 -6.41 5.95 -11.00
C GLU A 169 -7.49 6.93 -11.52
N SER A 170 -8.43 6.45 -12.35
CA SER A 170 -9.57 7.23 -12.83
C SER A 170 -10.72 7.37 -11.82
N ARG A 171 -10.83 6.45 -10.85
CA ARG A 171 -11.87 6.47 -9.83
C ARG A 171 -11.49 7.42 -8.70
N LEU A 172 -12.34 8.43 -8.47
CA LEU A 172 -12.28 9.28 -7.28
C LEU A 172 -12.66 8.55 -5.98
N GLU A 173 -13.36 7.40 -6.10
CA GLU A 173 -13.72 6.57 -4.97
C GLU A 173 -12.46 5.99 -4.32
N SER A 174 -12.08 6.61 -3.20
CA SER A 174 -10.85 6.33 -2.47
C SER A 174 -10.71 4.84 -2.16
N ASN A 175 -9.52 4.31 -2.47
CA ASN A 175 -9.03 3.02 -2.05
C ASN A 175 -9.55 2.70 -0.63
N PRO A 176 -10.24 1.56 -0.39
CA PRO A 176 -10.82 1.24 0.91
C PRO A 176 -9.78 1.17 2.03
N PHE A 177 -8.50 1.01 1.71
CA PHE A 177 -7.39 1.07 2.67
C PHE A 177 -6.88 2.49 2.96
N LEU A 178 -7.26 3.47 2.13
CA LEU A 178 -7.01 4.90 2.36
C LEU A 178 -8.23 5.62 2.94
N LYS A 179 -9.39 4.95 2.99
CA LYS A 179 -10.53 5.49 3.72
C LYS A 179 -10.09 5.64 5.18
N PRO A 180 -10.24 6.84 5.78
CA PRO A 180 -9.95 7.00 7.19
C PRO A 180 -10.76 5.96 7.94
N PHE A 181 -10.09 5.13 8.73
CA PHE A 181 -10.77 4.16 9.57
C PHE A 181 -11.73 4.95 10.46
N HIS A 182 -13.02 4.66 10.38
CA HIS A 182 -13.97 5.15 11.36
C HIS A 182 -13.61 4.46 12.68
N ALA A 183 -12.71 5.09 13.44
CA ALA A 183 -12.40 4.66 14.79
C ALA A 183 -13.72 4.54 15.54
N LEU A 184 -13.88 3.43 16.27
CA LEU A 184 -14.95 3.36 17.27
C LEU A 184 -14.83 4.61 18.15
N SER A 185 -15.97 5.12 18.66
CA SER A 185 -15.92 6.26 19.57
C SER A 185 -14.91 5.98 20.69
N THR A 186 -14.19 7.03 21.09
CA THR A 186 -13.14 6.93 22.12
C THR A 186 -13.67 6.23 23.38
N ASP A 187 -14.92 6.52 23.75
CA ASP A 187 -15.60 5.92 24.91
C ASP A 187 -15.77 4.40 24.80
N VAL A 188 -16.15 3.88 23.63
CA VAL A 188 -16.29 2.44 23.40
C VAL A 188 -14.92 1.75 23.47
N SER A 189 -13.88 2.43 22.98
CA SER A 189 -12.51 1.92 23.02
C SER A 189 -11.96 1.89 24.45
N ILE A 190 -12.21 2.94 25.24
CA ILE A 190 -11.84 3.02 26.66
C ILE A 190 -12.57 1.94 27.45
N MET A 191 -13.88 1.78 27.25
CA MET A 191 -14.67 0.76 27.93
C MET A 191 -14.17 -0.66 27.64
N LYS A 192 -13.89 -0.99 26.38
CA LYS A 192 -13.29 -2.28 26.01
C LYS A 192 -11.92 -2.52 26.64
N THR A 193 -11.12 -1.46 26.76
CA THR A 193 -9.79 -1.55 27.38
C THR A 193 -9.92 -1.88 28.87
N LEU A 194 -10.85 -1.23 29.57
CA LEU A 194 -11.09 -1.48 30.99
C LEU A 194 -11.72 -2.84 31.27
N THR A 195 -12.62 -3.33 30.42
CA THR A 195 -13.21 -4.67 30.58
C THR A 195 -12.24 -5.81 30.27
N THR A 196 -11.10 -5.52 29.63
CA THR A 196 -9.99 -6.47 29.46
C THR A 196 -9.18 -6.62 30.76
N CYS A 197 -9.29 -5.67 31.70
CA CYS A 197 -8.55 -5.72 32.95
C CYS A 197 -9.11 -6.82 33.89
N PRO A 198 -8.24 -7.54 34.61
CA PRO A 198 -8.67 -8.66 35.45
C PRO A 198 -9.59 -8.20 36.59
N GLY A 199 -10.80 -8.77 36.63
CA GLY A 199 -11.78 -8.47 37.69
C GLY A 199 -12.61 -7.20 37.49
N VAL A 200 -12.46 -6.54 36.34
CA VAL A 200 -13.25 -5.37 35.92
C VAL A 200 -14.22 -5.80 34.82
N GLY A 201 -15.52 -5.80 35.13
CA GLY A 201 -16.59 -5.93 34.14
C GLY A 201 -17.14 -4.57 33.72
N GLU A 202 -18.15 -4.54 32.85
CA GLU A 202 -18.73 -3.29 32.31
C GLU A 202 -19.23 -2.35 33.41
N THR A 203 -19.93 -2.86 34.41
CA THR A 203 -20.45 -2.06 35.53
C THR A 203 -19.34 -1.43 36.38
N LYS A 204 -18.26 -2.17 36.62
CA LYS A 204 -17.09 -1.68 37.35
C LYS A 204 -16.28 -0.69 36.53
N ALA A 205 -16.18 -0.91 35.22
CA ALA A 205 -15.50 -0.01 34.30
C ALA A 205 -16.20 1.36 34.24
N LEU A 206 -17.53 1.39 34.17
CA LEU A 206 -18.30 2.63 34.24
C LEU A 206 -18.09 3.37 35.57
N ALA A 207 -18.20 2.66 36.70
CA ALA A 207 -17.98 3.25 38.02
C ALA A 207 -16.54 3.79 38.20
N LEU A 208 -15.55 3.13 37.59
CA LEU A 208 -14.16 3.59 37.57
C LEU A 208 -14.01 4.86 36.72
N LEU A 209 -14.65 4.93 35.56
CA LEU A 209 -14.61 6.12 34.69
C LEU A 209 -15.34 7.33 35.29
N GLU A 210 -16.41 7.11 36.08
CA GLU A 210 -17.10 8.18 36.80
C GLU A 210 -16.19 8.85 37.85
N LYS A 211 -15.30 8.09 38.49
CA LYS A 211 -14.38 8.58 39.53
C LYS A 211 -13.01 9.00 38.99
N LEU A 212 -12.53 8.29 37.96
CA LEU A 212 -11.23 8.44 37.34
C LEU A 212 -11.45 8.53 35.81
N PRO A 213 -11.74 9.72 35.29
CA PRO A 213 -12.19 9.91 33.90
C PRO A 213 -11.08 9.69 32.86
N SER A 214 -9.84 9.47 33.28
CA SER A 214 -8.69 9.22 32.41
C SER A 214 -8.03 7.88 32.74
N LEU A 215 -7.66 7.12 31.71
CA LEU A 215 -6.85 5.91 31.86
C LEU A 215 -5.50 6.20 32.53
N GLU A 216 -4.92 7.38 32.30
CA GLU A 216 -3.68 7.77 32.97
C GLU A 216 -3.86 7.93 34.48
N LEU A 217 -4.98 8.53 34.90
CA LEU A 217 -5.32 8.66 36.32
C LEU A 217 -5.59 7.29 36.94
N LEU A 218 -6.22 6.39 36.19
CA LEU A 218 -6.49 5.03 36.64
C LEU A 218 -5.21 4.20 36.84
N CYS A 219 -4.21 4.37 35.98
CA CYS A 219 -2.90 3.74 36.15
C CYS A 219 -2.11 4.31 37.35
N LYS A 220 -2.28 5.59 37.67
CA LYS A 220 -1.59 6.26 38.80
C LYS A 220 -2.36 6.17 40.13
N ALA A 221 -3.59 5.66 40.10
CA ALA A 221 -4.44 5.59 41.28
C ALA A 221 -3.85 4.67 42.35
N THR A 222 -4.03 5.06 43.60
CA THR A 222 -3.62 4.23 44.74
C THR A 222 -4.56 3.03 44.91
N GLN A 223 -4.07 1.97 45.56
CA GLN A 223 -4.88 0.78 45.81
C GLN A 223 -6.15 1.11 46.64
N GLU A 224 -6.08 2.11 47.51
CA GLU A 224 -7.21 2.57 48.34
C GLU A 224 -8.31 3.21 47.49
N GLU A 225 -7.94 4.10 46.56
CA GLU A 225 -8.86 4.76 45.63
C GLU A 225 -9.55 3.76 44.71
N LEU A 226 -8.82 2.75 44.22
CA LEU A 226 -9.39 1.66 43.43
C LEU A 226 -10.33 0.79 44.28
N SER A 227 -9.98 0.52 45.54
CA SER A 227 -10.79 -0.32 46.43
C SER A 227 -12.15 0.29 46.79
N ALA A 228 -12.24 1.63 46.82
CA ALA A 228 -13.47 2.35 47.05
C ALA A 228 -14.52 2.12 45.95
N VAL A 229 -14.09 1.78 44.73
CA VAL A 229 -14.96 1.60 43.57
C VAL A 229 -15.20 0.12 43.23
N VAL A 230 -14.15 -0.70 43.19
CA VAL A 230 -14.24 -2.10 42.73
C VAL A 230 -14.13 -3.16 43.83
N GLY A 231 -13.95 -2.73 45.08
CA GLY A 231 -13.75 -3.58 46.25
C GLY A 231 -12.33 -4.12 46.39
N LYS A 232 -11.92 -4.44 47.62
CA LYS A 232 -10.53 -4.80 47.99
C LYS A 232 -9.91 -5.89 47.10
N ALA A 233 -10.65 -6.97 46.81
CA ALA A 233 -10.13 -8.10 46.04
C ALA A 233 -9.92 -7.77 44.55
N SER A 234 -10.82 -6.99 43.94
CA SER A 234 -10.67 -6.56 42.54
C SER A 234 -9.60 -5.47 42.42
N ALA A 235 -9.54 -4.56 43.39
CA ALA A 235 -8.55 -3.48 43.43
C ALA A 235 -7.13 -4.00 43.56
N SER A 236 -6.88 -5.04 44.38
CA SER A 236 -5.56 -5.68 44.43
C SER A 236 -5.16 -6.24 43.06
N LYS A 237 -6.05 -7.00 42.40
CA LYS A 237 -5.77 -7.58 41.06
C LYS A 237 -5.51 -6.51 40.00
N LEU A 238 -6.26 -5.42 40.05
CA LEU A 238 -6.12 -4.29 39.12
C LEU A 238 -4.83 -3.49 39.39
N TYR A 239 -4.52 -3.23 40.66
CA TYR A 239 -3.29 -2.55 41.05
C TYR A 239 -2.04 -3.37 40.70
N ASP A 240 -2.08 -4.67 41.00
CA ASP A 240 -1.04 -5.63 40.62
C ASP A 240 -0.89 -5.68 39.09
N PHE A 241 -1.98 -5.64 38.32
CA PHE A 241 -1.92 -5.62 36.86
C PHE A 241 -1.17 -4.41 36.29
N PHE A 242 -1.26 -3.23 36.94
CA PHE A 242 -0.57 -2.02 36.48
C PHE A 242 0.87 -1.90 36.99
N HIS A 243 1.16 -2.34 38.22
CA HIS A 243 2.44 -2.06 38.89
C HIS A 243 3.36 -3.27 39.01
N ARG A 244 2.88 -4.48 38.73
CA ARG A 244 3.73 -5.66 38.75
C ARG A 244 4.61 -5.66 37.51
N VAL A 245 5.86 -5.27 37.69
CA VAL A 245 6.92 -5.48 36.71
C VAL A 245 7.08 -6.99 36.52
N THR A 246 6.95 -7.44 35.27
CA THR A 246 7.25 -8.82 34.88
C THR A 246 8.68 -8.90 34.36
#